data_AF-A0A841AS12-F1
#
_entry.id   AF-A0A841AS12-F1
#
_cell.length_a   1.000
_cell.length_b   1.000
_cell.length_c   1.000
_cell.angle_alpha   90.00
_cell.angle_beta   90.00
_cell.angle_gamma   90.00
#
_symmetry.space_group_name_H-M   'P 1'
#
loop_
_entity.id
_entity.type
_entity.pdbx_description
1 polymer ?
#
loop_
_entity_poly.entity_id
_entity_poly.type
_entity_poly.pdbx_seq_one_letter_code
_entity_poly.pdbx_strand_id
1 'polypeptide(L)' 'MRNTTVQLDHSAEALEALAPELRQSIHLVHYSGFTTEQVAGLLGEPVDVIEERLRAAETELAA' A
#
# COMPACT_ATOMS: atom_id res chain seq x y z
N MET A 1 -19.19 -3.79 27.47
CA MET A 1 -18.52 -3.19 26.30
C MET A 1 -17.57 -4.24 25.75
N ARG A 2 -17.77 -4.74 24.52
CA ARG A 2 -16.80 -5.63 23.87
C ARG A 2 -15.61 -4.77 23.46
N ASN A 3 -14.49 -4.93 24.14
CA ASN A 3 -13.23 -4.32 23.75
C ASN A 3 -12.70 -5.17 22.60
N THR A 4 -13.06 -4.80 21.37
CA THR A 4 -12.45 -5.39 20.17
C THR A 4 -11.03 -4.85 20.10
N THR A 5 -10.07 -5.55 20.70
CA THR A 5 -8.66 -5.31 20.43
C THR A 5 -8.47 -5.60 18.95
N VAL A 6 -8.47 -4.56 18.11
CA VAL A 6 -8.04 -4.70 16.72
C VAL A 6 -6.60 -5.16 16.82
N GLN A 7 -6.30 -6.41 16.44
CA GLN A 7 -4.94 -6.89 16.36
C GLN A 7 -4.26 -6.17 15.19
N LEU A 8 -3.71 -4.99 15.48
CA LEU A 8 -2.97 -4.16 14.53
C LEU A 8 -1.57 -4.73 14.26
N ASP A 9 -1.06 -5.57 15.16
CA ASP A 9 0.29 -6.15 15.08
C ASP A 9 0.48 -6.91 13.75
N HIS A 10 -0.52 -7.70 13.32
CA HIS A 10 -0.47 -8.43 12.06
C HIS A 10 -0.54 -7.53 10.81
N SER A 11 -1.21 -6.38 10.90
CA SER A 11 -1.34 -5.46 9.76
C SER A 11 -0.05 -4.68 9.50
N ALA A 12 0.70 -4.35 10.55
CA ALA A 12 2.01 -3.71 10.42
C ALA A 12 3.05 -4.69 9.83
N GLU A 13 3.08 -5.92 10.33
CA GLU A 13 3.97 -6.98 9.83
C GLU A 13 3.73 -7.28 8.33
N ALA A 14 2.47 -7.34 7.90
CA ALA A 14 2.12 -7.58 6.50
C ALA A 14 2.60 -6.44 5.57
N LEU A 15 2.49 -5.18 6.00
CA LEU A 15 3.01 -4.04 5.25
C LEU A 15 4.54 -4.02 5.21
N GLU A 16 5.21 -4.41 6.29
CA GLU A 16 6.67 -4.52 6.34
C GLU A 16 7.22 -5.63 5.44
N ALA A 17 6.45 -6.71 5.25
CA ALA A 17 6.80 -7.83 4.38
C ALA A 17 6.72 -7.50 2.89
N LEU A 18 5.93 -6.50 2.49
CA LEU A 18 5.85 -6.05 1.10
C LEU A 18 7.22 -5.58 0.58
N ALA A 19 7.47 -5.83 -0.72
CA ALA A 19 8.57 -5.21 -1.41
C ALA A 19 8.53 -3.67 -1.25
N PRO A 20 9.69 -2.99 -1.12
CA PRO A 20 9.74 -1.56 -0.82
C PRO A 20 8.91 -0.69 -1.77
N GLU A 21 8.89 -1.02 -3.06
CA GLU A 21 8.17 -0.30 -4.10
C GLU A 21 6.65 -0.45 -3.95
N LEU A 22 6.19 -1.65 -3.57
CA LEU A 22 4.77 -1.92 -3.31
C LEU A 22 4.30 -1.19 -2.06
N ARG A 23 5.09 -1.27 -0.98
CA ARG A 23 4.82 -0.54 0.28
C ARG A 23 4.78 0.97 0.04
N GLN A 24 5.71 1.51 -0.76
CA GLN A 24 5.74 2.94 -1.06
C GLN A 24 4.49 3.39 -1.84
N SER A 25 4.09 2.63 -2.88
CA SER A 25 2.88 2.92 -3.65
C SER A 25 1.62 2.90 -2.79
N ILE A 26 1.43 1.85 -1.97
CA ILE A 26 0.29 1.76 -1.05
C ILE A 26 0.30 2.90 -0.02
N HIS A 27 1.47 3.24 0.52
CA HIS A 27 1.60 4.32 1.51
C HIS A 27 1.13 5.66 0.95
N LEU A 28 1.56 5.99 -0.26
CA LEU A 28 1.22 7.26 -0.88
C LEU A 28 -0.26 7.33 -1.27
N VAL A 29 -0.83 6.25 -1.82
CA VAL A 29 -2.23 6.24 -2.24
C VAL A 29 -3.20 6.13 -1.06
N HIS A 30 -3.07 5.09 -0.22
CA HIS A 30 -4.07 4.79 0.80
C HIS A 30 -3.88 5.58 2.09
N TYR A 31 -2.64 5.88 2.48
CA TYR A 31 -2.36 6.53 3.76
C TYR A 31 -2.09 8.03 3.62
N SER A 32 -1.53 8.46 2.49
CA SER A 32 -1.27 9.89 2.22
C SER A 32 -2.36 10.55 1.36
N GLY A 33 -3.25 9.76 0.75
CA GLY A 33 -4.39 10.26 -0.02
C GLY A 33 -4.05 10.83 -1.40
N PHE A 34 -2.87 10.52 -1.95
CA PHE A 34 -2.52 10.90 -3.31
C PHE A 34 -3.29 10.07 -4.34
N THR A 35 -3.59 10.66 -5.50
CA THR A 35 -4.06 9.88 -6.65
C THR A 35 -2.92 9.12 -7.30
N THR A 36 -3.24 8.06 -8.04
CA THR A 36 -2.24 7.26 -8.78
C THR A 36 -1.40 8.14 -9.72
N GLU A 37 -1.99 9.14 -10.38
CA GLU A 37 -1.28 10.08 -11.27
C GLU A 37 -0.31 10.98 -10.50
N GLN A 38 -0.68 11.43 -9.30
CA GLN A 38 0.20 12.21 -8.44
C GLN A 38 1.38 11.38 -7.95
N VAL A 39 1.14 10.11 -7.60
CA VAL A 39 2.19 9.16 -7.21
C VAL A 39 3.12 8.85 -8.37
N ALA A 40 2.57 8.60 -9.56
CA ALA A 40 3.34 8.41 -10.79
C ALA A 40 4.27 9.61 -11.05
N GLY A 41 3.73 10.83 -10.96
CA GLY A 41 4.52 12.06 -11.07
C GLY A 41 5.58 12.22 -9.97
N LEU A 42 5.28 11.84 -8.73
CA LEU A 42 6.20 11.95 -7.59
C LEU A 42 7.37 10.96 -7.70
N LEU A 43 7.09 9.74 -8.17
CA LEU A 43 8.07 8.66 -8.27
C LEU A 43 8.80 8.64 -9.62
N GLY A 44 8.35 9.45 -10.58
CA GLY A 44 8.93 9.48 -11.93
C GLY A 44 8.64 8.20 -12.73
N GLU A 45 7.52 7.54 -12.43
CA GLU A 45 7.14 6.25 -12.99
C GLU A 45 5.86 6.40 -13.83
N PRO A 46 5.63 5.54 -14.84
CA PRO A 46 4.36 5.48 -15.56
C PRO A 46 3.17 5.14 -14.65
N VAL A 47 1.99 5.68 -14.95
CA VAL A 47 0.76 5.46 -14.16
C VAL A 47 0.40 3.97 -14.09
N ASP A 48 0.52 3.25 -15.20
CA ASP A 48 0.28 1.79 -15.30
C ASP A 48 1.23 0.97 -14.42
N VAL A 49 2.49 1.42 -14.25
CA VAL A 49 3.42 0.80 -13.31
C VAL A 49 2.95 0.97 -11.87
N ILE A 50 2.43 2.15 -11.51
CA ILE A 50 1.88 2.39 -10.16
C ILE A 50 0.62 1.54 -9.93
N GLU A 51 -0.27 1.45 -10.91
CA GLU A 51 -1.47 0.60 -10.83
C GLU A 51 -1.12 -0.87 -10.61
N GLU A 52 -0.13 -1.40 -11.33
CA GLU A 52 0.31 -2.78 -11.17
C GLU A 52 0.93 -3.01 -9.79
N ARG A 53 1.73 -2.05 -9.29
CA ARG A 53 2.27 -2.11 -7.92
C ARG A 53 1.15 -2.15 -6.88
N LEU A 54 0.12 -1.33 -7.03
CA LEU A 54 -1.01 -1.34 -6.09
C LEU A 54 -1.75 -2.68 -6.12
N ARG A 55 -2.02 -3.23 -7.31
CA ARG A 55 -2.68 -4.54 -7.46
C ARG A 55 -1.86 -5.68 -6.85
N ALA A 56 -0.54 -5.68 -7.05
CA ALA A 56 0.36 -6.66 -6.46
C ALA A 56 0.36 -6.54 -4.93
N ALA A 57 0.44 -5.32 -4.41
CA ALA A 57 0.40 -5.06 -2.97
C ALA A 57 -0.93 -5.52 -2.34
N GLU A 58 -2.08 -5.25 -2.96
CA GLU A 58 -3.39 -5.72 -2.52
C GLU A 58 -3.49 -7.25 -2.53
N THR A 59 -2.91 -7.90 -3.54
CA THR A 59 -2.89 -9.37 -3.65
C THR A 59 -2.05 -9.99 -2.53
N GLU A 60 -0.89 -9.42 -2.22
CA GLU A 60 -0.03 -9.90 -1.13
C GLU A 60 -0.62 -9.66 0.26
N LEU A 61 -1.29 -8.52 0.47
CA LEU A 61 -1.94 -8.22 1.75
C LEU A 61 -3.23 -9.02 1.99
N ALA A 62 -3.81 -9.60 0.94
CA ALA A 62 -4.99 -10.45 1.02
C ALA A 62 -4.67 -11.94 1.26
N ALA A 63 -3.39 -12.32 1.18
CA ALA A 63 -2.90 -13.70 1.36
C ALA A 63 -2.62 -14.03 2.83
#